data_AF-A0A2P5N126-F1
#
_entry.id   AF-A0A2P5N126-F1
#
_cell.length_a   1.000
_cell.length_b   1.000
_cell.length_c   1.000
_cell.angle_alpha   90.00
_cell.angle_beta   90.00
_cell.angle_gamma   90.00
#
_symmetry.space_group_name_H-M   'P 1'
#
loop_
_entity.id
_entity.type
_entity.pdbx_description
1 polymer ?
#
loop_
_entity_poly.entity_id
_entity_poly.type
_entity_poly.pdbx_seq_one_letter_code
_entity_poly.pdbx_strand_id
1 'polypeptide(L)'
;MTIGFSLALTLGAGLHADSGPTILKQRCALAWGKIEVFVAHQVEWDLTRVKAWQQQTGWSIQYAGNFEWPYRLRLEGTRQFSYGDMHQHRLQARWGYGDARQHKIQAHWTYGEKPVNKVRHRISYSGLNEHRKSIRLPYWITEAVVARHQLDYTITDVNPAQSRLTVGWSLLDDLRFQAVVNTPELVWNGRTIRILQATLSCDEDSPVWMVQIEIAELPDFATMAITDSLTLTLGLETFALVIDGKTLTRQENAEQHYQITAVSPLALLDAPFSGTTRFYHAEAISASVAIEILIGPIDWQLPDWTIPAGRLLLDGVTPLAGARTIVAAIGGLVESRPDGSVVCRRRHPVSVPDYDTATVPHSLFDSEVISSRAQIAPANGFDRVTIANEESGGSSASDRIEFVVNAEDSHQGLVRAYLGTIRTVLLTHTGHPDTVIMELGPTVRTETETVEFIDGRASSKCPVTTITSALWQHSDLGMVAANQQSLSVDNAGYSLLKLTYTTTSLNWKVSLITDEEVQFVLVDV
;
A
#
# COMPACT_ATOMS: atom_id res chain seq x y z
N MET A 1 19.40 56.62 38.31
CA MET A 1 18.77 56.87 39.63
C MET A 1 17.59 55.93 39.72
N THR A 2 17.77 54.80 40.36
CA THR A 2 16.79 53.71 40.38
C THR A 2 16.69 53.25 41.82
N ILE A 3 15.55 53.57 42.42
CA ILE A 3 15.21 53.31 43.82
C ILE A 3 14.80 51.83 43.91
N GLY A 4 15.48 51.06 44.75
CA GLY A 4 15.07 49.70 45.10
C GLY A 4 14.02 49.75 46.20
N PHE A 5 12.87 49.09 45.97
CA PHE A 5 11.93 48.73 47.02
C PHE A 5 12.01 47.22 47.25
N SER A 6 12.29 46.82 48.50
CA SER A 6 12.04 45.46 48.97
C SER A 6 10.61 45.38 49.50
N LEU A 7 9.89 44.32 49.17
CA LEU A 7 8.55 44.06 49.68
C LEU A 7 8.59 42.76 50.49
N ALA A 8 8.26 42.84 51.77
CA ALA A 8 8.14 41.69 52.65
C ALA A 8 6.78 41.00 52.45
N LEU A 9 6.78 39.68 52.27
CA LEU A 9 5.59 38.84 52.17
C LEU A 9 5.26 38.25 53.55
N THR A 10 4.04 38.48 54.03
CA THR A 10 3.52 37.89 55.27
C THR A 10 2.92 36.51 54.96
N LEU A 11 3.53 35.44 55.48
CA LEU A 11 3.01 34.07 55.43
C LEU A 11 2.06 33.84 56.61
N GLY A 12 0.76 33.74 56.36
CA GLY A 12 -0.21 33.29 57.35
C GLY A 12 -0.30 31.77 57.39
N ALA A 13 0.20 31.15 58.46
CA ALA A 13 -0.01 29.73 58.75
C ALA A 13 -1.22 29.59 59.69
N GLY A 14 -2.36 29.13 59.16
CA GLY A 14 -3.50 28.72 59.98
C GLY A 14 -3.32 27.28 60.44
N LEU A 15 -3.03 27.06 61.72
CA LEU A 15 -3.05 25.75 62.36
C LEU A 15 -4.49 25.47 62.84
N HIS A 16 -5.12 24.43 62.30
CA HIS A 16 -6.35 23.87 62.86
C HIS A 16 -6.03 22.44 63.31
N ALA A 17 -6.15 22.19 64.61
CA ALA A 17 -5.89 20.90 65.22
C ALA A 17 -7.22 20.25 65.56
N ASP A 18 -7.61 19.26 64.77
CA ASP A 18 -8.50 18.17 65.19
C ASP A 18 -7.87 16.86 64.72
N SER A 19 -7.95 15.85 65.58
CA SER A 19 -7.19 14.60 65.53
C SER A 19 -7.35 13.83 64.21
N GLY A 20 -6.36 13.98 63.33
CA GLY A 20 -6.14 13.28 62.06
C GLY A 20 -4.73 13.59 61.54
N PRO A 21 -4.23 12.92 60.47
CA PRO A 21 -2.88 13.19 59.96
C PRO A 21 -2.73 14.68 59.63
N THR A 22 -1.72 15.32 60.23
CA THR A 22 -1.52 16.77 60.11
C THR A 22 -1.23 17.14 58.66
N ILE A 23 -2.19 17.80 58.00
CA ILE A 23 -2.03 18.28 56.62
C ILE A 23 -1.37 19.65 56.67
N LEU A 24 -0.12 19.73 56.24
CA LEU A 24 0.52 21.01 55.96
C LEU A 24 0.00 21.54 54.62
N LYS A 25 -0.91 22.53 54.68
CA LYS A 25 -1.41 23.25 53.50
C LYS A 25 -0.61 24.53 53.34
N GLN A 26 0.17 24.62 52.28
CA GLN A 26 0.84 25.86 51.90
C GLN A 26 0.09 26.45 50.69
N ARG A 27 -0.46 27.65 50.86
CA ARG A 27 -1.14 28.41 49.80
C ARG A 27 -0.29 29.61 49.44
N CYS A 28 0.08 29.70 48.18
CA CYS A 28 0.71 30.90 47.61
C CYS A 28 -0.26 31.54 46.62
N ALA A 29 -0.56 32.81 46.83
CA ALA A 29 -1.37 33.64 45.95
C ALA A 29 -0.57 34.92 45.65
N LEU A 30 -0.44 35.26 44.37
CA LEU A 30 0.33 36.42 43.91
C LEU A 30 -0.60 37.35 43.11
N ALA A 31 -0.50 38.65 43.36
CA ALA A 31 -1.26 39.69 42.66
C ALA A 31 -0.34 40.81 42.13
N TRP A 32 -0.70 41.28 40.93
CA TRP A 32 -0.22 42.40 40.11
C TRP A 32 1.30 42.56 39.87
N GLY A 33 1.71 42.50 38.59
CA GLY A 33 3.04 42.87 38.09
C GLY A 33 3.63 41.90 37.06
N LYS A 34 4.33 42.40 36.04
CA LYS A 34 5.22 41.59 35.17
C LYS A 34 6.43 41.14 35.99
N ILE A 35 6.44 39.89 36.43
CA ILE A 35 7.51 39.33 37.27
C ILE A 35 7.84 37.93 36.75
N GLU A 36 9.11 37.64 36.51
CA GLU A 36 9.60 36.26 36.38
C GLU A 36 9.59 35.62 37.77
N VAL A 37 8.83 34.54 37.92
CA VAL A 37 8.71 33.86 39.21
C VAL A 37 9.52 32.59 39.17
N PHE A 38 10.68 32.62 39.82
CA PHE A 38 11.49 31.43 40.10
C PHE A 38 11.09 30.90 41.48
N VAL A 39 10.50 29.71 41.50
CA VAL A 39 10.21 29.01 42.74
C VAL A 39 11.18 27.85 42.88
N ALA A 40 12.13 27.99 43.80
CA ALA A 40 12.98 26.91 44.27
C ALA A 40 12.51 26.49 45.66
N HIS A 41 12.08 25.24 45.80
CA HIS A 41 11.80 24.64 47.10
C HIS A 41 12.84 23.57 47.38
N GLN A 42 13.66 23.82 48.40
CA GLN A 42 14.53 22.84 49.03
C GLN A 42 14.01 22.64 50.44
N VAL A 43 13.76 21.39 50.82
CA VAL A 43 13.28 21.06 52.16
C VAL A 43 14.22 20.02 52.75
N GLU A 44 14.84 20.35 53.88
CA GLU A 44 15.59 19.39 54.67
C GLU A 44 14.67 18.66 55.64
N TRP A 45 14.90 17.35 55.77
CA TRP A 45 14.39 16.40 56.77
C TRP A 45 13.05 16.75 57.45
N ASP A 46 11.98 16.08 57.00
CA ASP A 46 10.75 15.96 57.79
C ASP A 46 10.17 14.54 57.62
N LEU A 47 10.26 13.75 58.69
CA LEU A 47 9.85 12.34 58.70
C LEU A 47 8.33 12.25 58.84
N THR A 48 7.68 11.79 57.76
CA THR A 48 6.29 11.29 57.67
C THR A 48 5.14 12.31 57.78
N ARG A 49 4.95 13.17 56.76
CA ARG A 49 3.74 14.01 56.64
C ARG A 49 3.21 14.18 55.23
N VAL A 50 1.92 13.94 55.01
CA VAL A 50 1.24 14.24 53.72
C VAL A 50 1.36 15.73 53.41
N LYS A 51 1.90 16.05 52.22
CA LYS A 51 2.06 17.43 51.76
C LYS A 51 1.19 17.66 50.53
N ALA A 52 0.29 18.65 50.64
CA ALA A 52 -0.60 19.06 49.58
C ALA A 52 -0.35 20.53 49.25
N TRP A 53 -0.11 20.82 47.97
CA TRP A 53 0.20 22.16 47.49
C TRP A 53 -0.87 22.62 46.53
N GLN A 54 -1.39 23.83 46.74
CA GLN A 54 -2.28 24.49 45.80
C GLN A 54 -1.66 25.83 45.38
N GLN A 55 -1.37 25.95 44.09
CA GLN A 55 -0.90 27.20 43.51
C GLN A 55 -1.97 27.75 42.58
N GLN A 56 -2.36 29.00 42.81
CA GLN A 56 -3.24 29.74 41.92
C GLN A 56 -2.52 30.99 41.43
N THR A 57 -2.45 31.18 40.12
CA THR A 57 -1.88 32.38 39.49
C THR A 57 -2.88 32.97 38.50
N GLY A 58 -2.93 34.30 38.43
CA GLY A 58 -4.01 35.05 37.77
C GLY A 58 -3.68 35.77 36.45
N TRP A 59 -2.49 35.53 35.83
CA TRP A 59 -2.03 36.27 34.64
C TRP A 59 -0.73 35.71 34.00
N SER A 60 -0.43 36.19 32.79
CA SER A 60 0.70 35.85 31.90
C SER A 60 2.08 35.99 32.55
N ILE A 61 2.72 34.85 32.85
CA ILE A 61 4.02 34.76 33.49
C ILE A 61 4.83 33.61 32.84
N GLN A 62 6.14 33.78 32.66
CA GLN A 62 7.05 32.66 32.45
C GLN A 62 7.28 31.96 33.79
N TYR A 63 6.87 30.71 33.91
CA TYR A 63 7.01 29.95 35.14
C TYR A 63 8.04 28.82 34.97
N ALA A 64 9.09 28.88 35.78
CA ALA A 64 10.08 27.83 35.91
C ALA A 64 10.13 27.38 37.37
N GLY A 65 9.65 26.16 37.62
CA GLY A 65 9.74 25.53 38.94
C GLY A 65 10.76 24.39 38.90
N ASN A 66 11.76 24.46 39.78
CA ASN A 66 12.63 23.33 40.07
C ASN A 66 12.31 22.82 41.47
N PHE A 67 11.97 21.55 41.55
CA PHE A 67 11.64 20.91 42.81
C PHE A 67 12.58 19.74 43.04
N GLU A 68 13.21 19.75 44.22
CA GLU A 68 14.07 18.69 44.69
C GLU A 68 13.57 18.21 46.04
N TRP A 69 13.30 16.91 46.15
CA TRP A 69 12.64 16.34 47.32
C TRP A 69 13.36 15.08 47.80
N PRO A 70 13.57 14.94 49.12
CA PRO A 70 14.06 13.71 49.75
C PRO A 70 12.93 12.88 50.41
N TYR A 71 12.89 11.57 50.11
CA TYR A 71 12.25 10.41 50.80
C TYR A 71 10.72 10.38 51.13
N ARG A 72 10.12 9.17 50.98
CA ARG A 72 8.81 8.63 51.49
C ARG A 72 7.66 9.62 51.75
N LEU A 73 6.98 10.07 50.70
CA LEU A 73 5.80 10.93 50.81
C LEU A 73 4.72 10.62 49.76
N ARG A 74 3.43 10.74 50.16
CA ARG A 74 2.30 10.91 49.22
C ARG A 74 2.26 12.38 48.83
N LEU A 75 2.43 12.65 47.54
CA LEU A 75 2.54 14.00 46.99
C LEU A 75 1.33 14.32 46.12
N GLU A 76 0.59 15.36 46.51
CA GLU A 76 -0.54 15.88 45.75
C GLU A 76 -0.32 17.35 45.43
N GLY A 77 -0.19 17.66 44.14
CA GLY A 77 -0.09 19.03 43.65
C GLY A 77 -1.27 19.38 42.78
N THR A 78 -2.02 20.42 43.14
CA THR A 78 -3.06 21.00 42.28
C THR A 78 -2.65 22.40 41.86
N ARG A 79 -2.62 22.66 40.56
CA ARG A 79 -2.30 23.99 40.03
C ARG A 79 -3.46 24.49 39.19
N GLN A 80 -3.89 25.71 39.47
CA GLN A 80 -4.95 26.39 38.73
C GLN A 80 -4.43 27.71 38.19
N PHE A 81 -4.42 27.83 36.86
CA PHE A 81 -4.05 29.06 36.17
C PHE A 81 -5.33 29.72 35.67
N SER A 82 -5.62 30.91 36.19
CA SER A 82 -6.79 31.70 35.82
C SER A 82 -6.32 32.83 34.92
N TYR A 83 -6.57 32.72 33.60
CA TYR A 83 -6.25 33.71 32.55
C TYR A 83 -4.75 33.98 32.22
N GLY A 84 -4.47 34.20 30.92
CA GLY A 84 -3.22 34.80 30.40
C GLY A 84 -2.44 33.96 29.38
N ASP A 85 -1.89 34.63 28.35
CA ASP A 85 -0.91 34.10 27.39
C ASP A 85 0.36 33.71 28.13
N MET A 86 0.64 32.41 28.20
CA MET A 86 1.75 31.86 28.95
C MET A 86 2.75 31.34 27.93
N HIS A 87 3.77 32.14 27.62
CA HIS A 87 4.69 31.83 26.52
C HIS A 87 5.54 30.58 26.77
N GLN A 88 5.94 30.31 28.02
CA GLN A 88 6.70 29.11 28.38
C GLN A 88 6.39 28.68 29.82
N HIS A 89 6.08 27.39 30.00
CA HIS A 89 5.98 26.75 31.32
C HIS A 89 6.92 25.55 31.36
N ARG A 90 7.91 25.62 32.24
CA ARG A 90 8.90 24.57 32.44
C ARG A 90 8.81 24.04 33.85
N LEU A 91 8.53 22.75 33.95
CA LEU A 91 8.56 22.05 35.23
C LEU A 91 9.67 21.00 35.19
N GLN A 92 10.61 21.13 36.12
CA GLN A 92 11.61 20.12 36.37
C GLN A 92 11.43 19.62 37.81
N ALA A 93 11.20 18.32 37.93
CA ALA A 93 11.15 17.63 39.20
C ALA A 93 12.28 16.62 39.24
N ARG A 94 13.11 16.69 40.29
CA ARG A 94 14.15 15.70 40.59
C ARG A 94 13.85 15.07 41.93
N TRP A 95 13.91 13.75 41.97
CA TRP A 95 13.71 13.00 43.20
C TRP A 95 14.99 12.25 43.52
N GLY A 96 15.54 12.50 44.71
CA GLY A 96 16.54 11.62 45.31
C GLY A 96 15.82 10.47 46.01
N TYR A 97 16.34 9.25 45.82
CA TYR A 97 16.08 8.01 46.57
C TYR A 97 14.74 7.86 47.35
N GLY A 98 13.97 6.80 47.05
CA GLY A 98 12.95 6.24 47.96
C GLY A 98 11.58 5.91 47.35
N ASP A 99 10.87 4.96 47.97
CA ASP A 99 9.52 4.50 47.60
C ASP A 99 8.46 5.62 47.72
N ALA A 100 8.08 6.21 46.59
CA ALA A 100 6.89 7.05 46.50
C ALA A 100 5.69 6.15 46.13
N ARG A 101 4.81 5.86 47.09
CA ARG A 101 3.66 4.96 46.86
C ARG A 101 2.65 5.51 45.83
N GLN A 102 2.42 6.82 45.80
CA GLN A 102 1.47 7.49 44.89
C GLN A 102 1.91 8.93 44.60
N HIS A 103 1.90 9.31 43.31
CA HIS A 103 2.19 10.67 42.84
C HIS A 103 1.07 11.18 41.94
N LYS A 104 0.51 12.35 42.28
CA LYS A 104 -0.60 12.98 41.53
C LYS A 104 -0.32 14.46 41.29
N ILE A 105 -0.20 14.84 40.02
CA ILE A 105 -0.19 16.24 39.58
C ILE A 105 -1.46 16.50 38.78
N GLN A 106 -2.22 17.49 39.21
CA GLN A 106 -3.37 18.01 38.47
C GLN A 106 -3.10 19.46 38.08
N ALA A 107 -3.13 19.72 36.78
CA ALA A 107 -3.06 21.08 36.25
C ALA A 107 -4.40 21.42 35.58
N HIS A 108 -4.93 22.59 35.93
CA HIS A 108 -6.15 23.13 35.38
C HIS A 108 -5.87 24.52 34.80
N TRP A 109 -6.23 24.72 33.53
CA TRP A 109 -6.12 25.99 32.83
C TRP A 109 -7.51 26.40 32.37
N THR A 110 -7.83 27.69 32.37
CA THR A 110 -9.20 28.17 32.06
C THR A 110 -9.31 28.90 30.71
N TYR A 111 -8.33 29.71 30.26
CA TYR A 111 -8.36 30.42 28.95
C TYR A 111 -6.96 30.78 28.35
N GLY A 112 -6.83 30.86 27.00
CA GLY A 112 -5.74 31.52 26.22
C GLY A 112 -5.01 30.64 25.17
N GLU A 113 -4.61 31.17 23.99
CA GLU A 113 -3.78 30.46 22.98
C GLU A 113 -2.39 30.12 23.54
N LYS A 114 -1.88 28.89 23.37
CA LYS A 114 -0.61 28.47 24.03
C LYS A 114 0.30 27.53 23.22
N PRO A 115 1.61 27.84 23.17
CA PRO A 115 2.67 26.98 22.65
C PRO A 115 3.29 26.02 23.71
N VAL A 116 4.08 25.06 23.21
CA VAL A 116 4.86 23.97 23.83
C VAL A 116 4.95 23.89 25.37
N ASN A 117 4.23 22.93 25.97
CA ASN A 117 4.41 22.51 27.37
C ASN A 117 5.50 21.42 27.49
N LYS A 118 6.59 21.69 28.22
CA LYS A 118 7.64 20.70 28.52
C LYS A 118 7.67 20.37 30.00
N VAL A 119 7.32 19.13 30.32
CA VAL A 119 7.43 18.56 31.67
C VAL A 119 8.45 17.43 31.62
N ARG A 120 9.52 17.53 32.42
CA ARG A 120 10.54 16.49 32.54
C ARG A 120 10.54 15.94 33.96
N HIS A 121 10.34 14.63 34.05
CA HIS A 121 10.44 13.85 35.28
C HIS A 121 11.66 12.93 35.17
N ARG A 122 12.50 12.91 36.21
CA ARG A 122 13.62 11.96 36.32
C ARG A 122 13.56 11.29 37.69
N ILE A 123 13.40 9.96 37.69
CA ILE A 123 13.22 9.15 38.91
C ILE A 123 14.33 8.11 38.96
N SER A 124 15.15 8.15 40.01
CA SER A 124 16.36 7.32 40.11
C SER A 124 16.19 5.93 40.75
N TYR A 125 15.04 5.56 41.33
CA TYR A 125 14.79 4.17 41.84
C TYR A 125 13.32 3.69 41.80
N SER A 126 13.09 2.41 41.49
CA SER A 126 11.79 1.74 41.27
C SER A 126 11.12 1.37 42.58
N GLY A 127 10.02 2.07 42.89
CA GLY A 127 9.11 1.72 43.98
C GLY A 127 7.77 2.47 43.85
N LEU A 128 7.33 2.70 42.60
CA LEU A 128 6.10 3.42 42.29
C LEU A 128 5.02 2.43 41.89
N ASN A 129 4.01 2.25 42.75
CA ASN A 129 2.88 1.37 42.48
C ASN A 129 1.87 2.00 41.50
N GLU A 130 1.70 3.32 41.54
CA GLU A 130 0.75 4.04 40.68
C GLU A 130 1.25 5.46 40.35
N HIS A 131 1.33 5.79 39.07
CA HIS A 131 1.62 7.13 38.58
C HIS A 131 0.43 7.66 37.76
N ARG A 132 -0.28 8.68 38.26
CA ARG A 132 -1.47 9.23 37.60
C ARG A 132 -1.24 10.67 37.17
N LYS A 133 -1.21 10.92 35.86
CA LYS A 133 -1.16 12.26 35.28
C LYS A 133 -2.51 12.61 34.66
N SER A 134 -3.07 13.75 35.04
CA SER A 134 -4.32 14.27 34.48
C SER A 134 -4.11 15.71 34.04
N ILE A 135 -4.31 15.94 32.75
CA ILE A 135 -4.27 17.26 32.10
C ILE A 135 -5.70 17.52 31.64
N ARG A 136 -6.29 18.64 32.10
CA ARG A 136 -7.63 19.07 31.69
C ARG A 136 -7.52 20.44 31.05
N LEU A 137 -7.79 20.50 29.75
CA LEU A 137 -7.74 21.72 28.95
C LEU A 137 -9.15 22.00 28.40
N PRO A 138 -9.68 23.22 28.60
CA PRO A 138 -11.00 23.61 28.11
C PRO A 138 -10.98 24.31 26.75
N TYR A 139 -9.88 24.30 25.98
CA TYR A 139 -9.79 24.94 24.66
C TYR A 139 -8.66 24.31 23.80
N TRP A 140 -8.65 24.66 22.50
CA TRP A 140 -7.82 24.08 21.43
C TRP A 140 -6.30 24.04 21.71
N ILE A 141 -5.63 23.05 21.10
CA ILE A 141 -4.18 22.88 21.06
C ILE A 141 -3.75 22.96 19.59
N THR A 142 -2.84 23.88 19.26
CA THR A 142 -2.23 23.98 17.92
C THR A 142 -0.86 23.30 17.81
N GLU A 143 -0.28 22.84 18.92
CA GLU A 143 1.10 22.35 18.97
C GLU A 143 1.28 21.06 19.79
N ALA A 144 2.36 20.33 19.52
CA ALA A 144 2.64 19.03 20.14
C ALA A 144 2.78 19.09 21.67
N VAL A 145 2.00 18.26 22.37
CA VAL A 145 2.19 17.97 23.80
C VAL A 145 3.22 16.86 23.94
N VAL A 146 4.46 17.19 24.30
CA VAL A 146 5.52 16.20 24.50
C VAL A 146 5.67 15.88 25.99
N ALA A 147 5.32 14.66 26.38
CA ALA A 147 5.60 14.11 27.70
C ALA A 147 6.76 13.10 27.57
N ARG A 148 7.92 13.38 28.18
CA ARG A 148 9.05 12.45 28.23
C ARG A 148 9.20 11.91 29.64
N HIS A 149 9.04 10.61 29.80
CA HIS A 149 9.32 9.88 31.04
C HIS A 149 10.64 9.12 30.84
N GLN A 150 11.60 9.30 31.74
CA GLN A 150 12.90 8.63 31.68
C GLN A 150 13.11 7.92 33.02
N LEU A 151 13.23 6.59 32.95
CA LEU A 151 13.53 5.71 34.07
C LEU A 151 14.90 5.08 33.81
N ASP A 152 15.75 5.06 34.82
CA ASP A 152 17.15 4.64 34.67
C ASP A 152 17.36 3.11 34.96
N TYR A 153 16.29 2.33 35.19
CA TYR A 153 16.32 0.88 35.52
C TYR A 153 15.03 0.15 35.10
N THR A 154 15.13 -1.16 34.84
CA THR A 154 14.05 -2.07 34.41
C THR A 154 13.01 -2.26 35.52
N ILE A 155 11.72 -2.06 35.19
CA ILE A 155 10.59 -2.38 36.06
C ILE A 155 10.17 -3.82 35.80
N THR A 156 10.19 -4.68 36.82
CA THR A 156 9.78 -6.09 36.73
C THR A 156 8.27 -6.31 36.88
N ASP A 157 7.51 -5.29 37.28
CA ASP A 157 6.05 -5.31 37.38
C ASP A 157 5.47 -4.00 36.82
N VAL A 158 5.07 -4.01 35.55
CA VAL A 158 4.61 -2.80 34.84
C VAL A 158 3.09 -2.72 34.91
N ASN A 159 2.57 -1.88 35.79
CA ASN A 159 1.25 -1.28 35.59
C ASN A 159 1.37 -0.25 34.45
N PRO A 160 0.51 -0.27 33.42
CA PRO A 160 0.60 0.70 32.33
C PRO A 160 0.38 2.11 32.88
N ALA A 161 1.24 3.05 32.47
CA ALA A 161 1.06 4.46 32.77
C ALA A 161 -0.25 4.94 32.12
N GLN A 162 -1.35 4.96 32.89
CA GLN A 162 -2.62 5.52 32.44
C GLN A 162 -2.48 7.03 32.27
N SER A 163 -2.34 7.48 31.03
CA SER A 163 -2.53 8.88 30.67
C SER A 163 -4.01 9.12 30.34
N ARG A 164 -4.65 10.04 31.07
CA ARG A 164 -6.05 10.44 30.81
C ARG A 164 -6.05 11.86 30.28
N LEU A 165 -6.25 11.99 28.97
CA LEU A 165 -6.53 13.27 28.31
C LEU A 165 -8.05 13.52 28.41
N THR A 166 -8.44 14.69 28.88
CA THR A 166 -9.86 15.09 28.90
C THR A 166 -9.93 16.51 28.33
N VAL A 167 -10.38 16.59 27.07
CA VAL A 167 -10.59 17.84 26.34
C VAL A 167 -12.07 18.20 26.51
N GLY A 168 -12.37 19.41 27.00
CA GLY A 168 -13.63 20.08 26.66
C GLY A 168 -13.27 20.97 25.48
N TRP A 169 -13.94 21.00 24.34
CA TRP A 169 -15.35 21.32 24.11
C TRP A 169 -15.89 20.51 22.90
N SER A 170 -17.15 20.77 22.57
CA SER A 170 -18.01 20.14 21.56
C SER A 170 -17.27 19.60 20.33
N LEU A 171 -17.26 18.28 20.23
CA LEU A 171 -17.59 17.66 18.94
C LEU A 171 -18.89 18.34 18.49
N LEU A 172 -18.92 18.90 17.28
CA LEU A 172 -20.18 19.23 16.62
C LEU A 172 -21.13 18.05 16.88
N ASP A 173 -22.38 18.33 17.25
CA ASP A 173 -23.39 17.32 17.67
C ASP A 173 -23.54 16.17 16.65
N ASP A 174 -22.98 16.37 15.45
CA ASP A 174 -23.02 15.51 14.29
C ASP A 174 -21.80 14.58 14.13
N LEU A 175 -20.70 14.77 14.88
CA LEU A 175 -19.48 13.95 14.78
C LEU A 175 -19.31 13.04 16.00
N ARG A 176 -19.81 11.82 15.89
CA ARG A 176 -19.58 10.74 16.87
C ARG A 176 -18.13 10.25 16.79
N PHE A 177 -17.21 10.94 17.45
CA PHE A 177 -15.85 10.40 17.67
C PHE A 177 -15.92 9.28 18.72
N GLN A 178 -15.96 8.04 18.26
CA GLN A 178 -15.75 6.89 19.12
C GLN A 178 -14.23 6.70 19.25
N ALA A 179 -13.68 6.97 20.43
CA ALA A 179 -12.31 6.57 20.74
C ALA A 179 -12.28 5.03 20.85
N VAL A 180 -12.04 4.38 19.72
CA VAL A 180 -11.85 2.93 19.68
C VAL A 180 -10.44 2.65 20.17
N VAL A 181 -10.29 2.34 21.45
CA VAL A 181 -9.03 1.85 22.01
C VAL A 181 -8.90 0.39 21.61
N ASN A 182 -8.39 0.15 20.41
CA ASN A 182 -7.97 -1.17 19.98
C ASN A 182 -6.48 -1.30 20.28
N THR A 183 -6.16 -2.04 21.34
CA THR A 183 -4.78 -2.49 21.56
C THR A 183 -4.57 -3.69 20.63
N PRO A 184 -3.58 -3.66 19.73
CA PRO A 184 -3.29 -4.81 18.88
C PRO A 184 -2.86 -5.98 19.76
N GLU A 185 -3.46 -7.16 19.53
CA GLU A 185 -3.14 -8.38 20.28
C GLU A 185 -2.52 -9.41 19.33
N LEU A 186 -1.28 -9.81 19.60
CA LEU A 186 -0.62 -10.91 18.89
C LEU A 186 -0.71 -12.17 19.75
N VAL A 187 -1.25 -13.26 19.20
CA VAL A 187 -1.35 -14.57 19.87
C VAL A 187 -0.52 -15.59 19.09
N TRP A 188 0.33 -16.31 19.81
CA TRP A 188 1.14 -17.43 19.30
C TRP A 188 1.00 -18.62 20.25
N ASN A 189 0.64 -19.79 19.74
CA ASN A 189 0.43 -21.00 20.54
C ASN A 189 -0.51 -20.79 21.75
N GLY A 190 -1.56 -19.98 21.58
CA GLY A 190 -2.52 -19.64 22.64
C GLY A 190 -2.00 -18.67 23.71
N ARG A 191 -0.77 -18.14 23.55
CA ARG A 191 -0.18 -17.14 24.44
C ARG A 191 -0.14 -15.78 23.76
N THR A 192 -0.57 -14.74 24.48
CA THR A 192 -0.43 -13.36 24.02
C THR A 192 1.04 -12.92 24.09
N ILE A 193 1.55 -12.45 22.97
CA ILE A 193 2.92 -11.95 22.80
C ILE A 193 2.89 -10.42 22.82
N ARG A 194 3.86 -9.86 23.55
CA ARG A 194 3.97 -8.41 23.67
C ARG A 194 4.69 -7.85 22.44
N ILE A 195 4.03 -6.93 21.76
CA ILE A 195 4.56 -6.23 20.58
C ILE A 195 4.84 -4.76 20.90
N LEU A 196 5.85 -4.19 20.25
CA LEU A 196 6.20 -2.77 20.34
C LEU A 196 5.59 -1.98 19.17
N GLN A 197 5.64 -2.57 17.99
CA GLN A 197 5.14 -2.00 16.74
C GLN A 197 4.66 -3.11 15.81
N ALA A 198 3.63 -2.84 15.02
CA ALA A 198 3.21 -3.69 13.92
C ALA A 198 2.82 -2.83 12.71
N THR A 199 3.20 -3.28 11.52
CA THR A 199 2.78 -2.73 10.23
C THR A 199 2.11 -3.86 9.47
N LEU A 200 0.83 -3.68 9.14
CA LEU A 200 0.03 -4.60 8.31
C LEU A 200 -0.20 -3.93 6.95
N SER A 201 -0.06 -4.69 5.87
CA SER A 201 -0.27 -4.21 4.50
C SER A 201 -0.93 -5.28 3.65
N CYS A 202 -1.72 -4.84 2.67
CA CYS A 202 -2.31 -5.64 1.61
C CYS A 202 -2.50 -4.71 0.40
N ASP A 203 -2.31 -5.25 -0.80
CA ASP A 203 -2.50 -4.55 -2.07
C ASP A 203 -3.07 -5.52 -3.12
N GLU A 204 -3.66 -5.01 -4.19
CA GLU A 204 -4.32 -5.86 -5.20
C GLU A 204 -3.35 -6.72 -6.03
N ASP A 205 -2.06 -6.37 -6.06
CA ASP A 205 -1.05 -7.10 -6.82
C ASP A 205 -0.39 -8.20 -5.98
N SER A 206 -0.52 -8.10 -4.65
CA SER A 206 -0.08 -9.04 -3.62
C SER A 206 -1.29 -9.76 -3.01
N PRO A 207 -1.54 -11.03 -3.35
CA PRO A 207 -2.77 -11.74 -2.98
C PRO A 207 -2.91 -12.05 -1.47
N VAL A 208 -2.03 -11.52 -0.62
CA VAL A 208 -1.87 -11.90 0.79
C VAL A 208 -1.68 -10.69 1.67
N TRP A 209 -2.09 -10.82 2.92
CA TRP A 209 -1.69 -9.88 3.96
C TRP A 209 -0.23 -10.10 4.32
N MET A 210 0.51 -9.01 4.49
CA MET A 210 1.90 -9.00 4.93
C MET A 210 2.00 -8.16 6.18
N VAL A 211 2.70 -8.69 7.19
CA VAL A 211 2.88 -8.04 8.49
C VAL A 211 4.34 -8.05 8.88
N GLN A 212 4.79 -6.90 9.37
CA GLN A 212 6.06 -6.74 10.06
C GLN A 212 5.78 -6.39 11.53
N ILE A 213 6.31 -7.17 12.46
CA ILE A 213 6.07 -7.01 13.90
C ILE A 213 7.38 -6.91 14.64
N GLU A 214 7.49 -5.90 15.51
CA GLU A 214 8.57 -5.78 16.49
C GLU A 214 8.13 -6.41 17.82
N ILE A 215 8.85 -7.44 18.24
CA ILE A 215 8.61 -8.22 19.46
C ILE A 215 9.37 -7.58 20.62
N ALA A 216 8.73 -7.49 21.80
CA ALA A 216 9.34 -6.82 22.95
C ALA A 216 10.42 -7.67 23.65
N GLU A 217 10.27 -9.00 23.65
CA GLU A 217 11.06 -9.90 24.51
C GLU A 217 11.85 -10.92 23.69
N LEU A 218 13.16 -11.04 23.96
CA LEU A 218 14.05 -12.00 23.30
C LEU A 218 13.59 -13.47 23.43
N PRO A 219 13.10 -13.95 24.58
CA PRO A 219 12.66 -15.35 24.71
C PRO A 219 11.49 -15.70 23.78
N ASP A 220 10.55 -14.77 23.58
CA ASP A 220 9.41 -14.98 22.68
C ASP A 220 9.91 -14.98 21.23
N PHE A 221 10.76 -14.00 20.85
CA PHE A 221 11.40 -14.00 19.53
C PHE A 221 12.22 -15.27 19.28
N ALA A 222 12.98 -15.77 20.25
CA ALA A 222 13.86 -16.92 20.08
C ALA A 222 13.08 -18.23 19.87
N THR A 223 11.92 -18.38 20.50
CA THR A 223 11.13 -19.63 20.46
C THR A 223 10.23 -19.75 19.23
N MET A 224 9.76 -18.63 18.67
CA MET A 224 8.97 -18.62 17.45
C MET A 224 9.77 -19.13 16.25
N ALA A 225 9.26 -20.10 15.49
CA ALA A 225 9.89 -20.63 14.29
C ALA A 225 9.29 -20.04 13.01
N ILE A 226 10.07 -20.04 11.92
CA ILE A 226 9.51 -19.81 10.59
C ILE A 226 8.48 -20.93 10.33
N THR A 227 7.37 -20.59 9.68
CA THR A 227 6.17 -21.41 9.47
C THR A 227 5.24 -21.58 10.67
N ASP A 228 5.56 -21.00 11.83
CA ASP A 228 4.60 -20.97 12.95
C ASP A 228 3.39 -20.11 12.60
N SER A 229 2.21 -20.58 13.03
CA SER A 229 0.95 -19.83 12.88
C SER A 229 0.80 -18.77 13.97
N LEU A 230 0.27 -17.62 13.57
CA LEU A 230 0.02 -16.46 14.39
C LEU A 230 -1.40 -15.95 14.19
N THR A 231 -1.92 -15.31 15.22
CA THR A 231 -3.17 -14.56 15.15
C THR A 231 -2.91 -13.14 15.60
N LEU A 232 -3.16 -12.17 14.72
CA LEU A 232 -3.07 -10.74 15.04
C LEU A 232 -4.48 -10.16 15.07
N THR A 233 -4.91 -9.64 16.21
CA THR A 233 -6.22 -9.00 16.36
C THR A 233 -6.05 -7.48 16.33
N LEU A 234 -6.67 -6.83 15.35
CA LEU A 234 -6.73 -5.38 15.21
C LEU A 234 -8.19 -4.94 15.33
N GLY A 235 -8.63 -4.75 16.58
CA GLY A 235 -10.01 -4.36 16.85
C GLY A 235 -11.01 -5.48 16.70
N LEU A 236 -11.90 -5.36 15.71
CA LEU A 236 -12.91 -6.39 15.41
C LEU A 236 -12.44 -7.39 14.36
N GLU A 237 -11.27 -7.16 13.75
CA GLU A 237 -10.71 -8.04 12.74
C GLU A 237 -9.57 -8.87 13.30
N THR A 238 -9.56 -10.14 12.89
CA THR A 238 -8.58 -11.13 13.30
C THR A 238 -7.87 -11.65 12.06
N PHE A 239 -6.55 -11.51 12.05
CA PHE A 239 -5.68 -11.88 10.95
C PHE A 239 -4.99 -13.21 11.25
N ALA A 240 -5.22 -14.23 10.41
CA ALA A 240 -4.50 -15.48 10.41
C ALA A 240 -3.23 -15.33 9.58
N LEU A 241 -2.08 -15.59 10.21
CA LEU A 241 -0.77 -15.32 9.64
C LEU A 241 0.18 -16.48 9.90
N VAL A 242 1.25 -16.55 9.12
CA VAL A 242 2.34 -17.53 9.24
C VAL A 242 3.67 -16.78 9.17
N ILE A 243 4.60 -17.10 10.08
CA ILE A 243 5.92 -16.45 10.10
C ILE A 243 6.70 -16.86 8.85
N ASP A 244 7.14 -15.89 8.06
CA ASP A 244 7.96 -16.13 6.85
C ASP A 244 9.42 -15.71 7.06
N GLY A 245 9.69 -14.85 8.05
CA GLY A 245 11.03 -14.32 8.28
C GLY A 245 11.26 -13.83 9.71
N LYS A 246 12.53 -13.83 10.09
CA LYS A 246 13.00 -13.35 11.40
C LYS A 246 14.28 -12.54 11.21
N THR A 247 14.35 -11.39 11.84
CA THR A 247 15.53 -10.51 11.81
C THR A 247 15.86 -10.06 13.22
N LEU A 248 17.08 -10.35 13.65
CA LEU A 248 17.67 -9.84 14.88
C LEU A 248 18.67 -8.75 14.51
N THR A 249 18.42 -7.51 14.93
CA THR A 249 19.38 -6.42 14.75
C THR A 249 19.94 -6.03 16.11
N ARG A 250 21.27 -5.89 16.19
CA ARG A 250 21.97 -5.44 17.38
C ARG A 250 22.80 -4.22 17.01
N GLN A 251 22.37 -3.05 17.46
CA GLN A 251 23.14 -1.81 17.35
C GLN A 251 23.74 -1.53 18.73
N GLU A 252 25.06 -1.72 18.83
CA GLU A 252 25.81 -1.64 20.09
C GLU A 252 25.33 -2.63 21.19
N ASN A 253 25.93 -2.57 22.38
CA ASN A 253 25.63 -3.55 23.45
C ASN A 253 24.31 -3.28 24.20
N ALA A 254 23.64 -2.16 23.94
CA ALA A 254 22.48 -1.70 24.71
C ALA A 254 21.13 -1.82 23.98
N GLU A 255 21.11 -1.89 22.65
CA GLU A 255 19.86 -1.87 21.87
C GLU A 255 19.77 -3.07 20.93
N GLN A 256 18.73 -3.87 21.13
CA GLN A 256 18.43 -5.06 20.32
C GLN A 256 17.00 -4.93 19.81
N HIS A 257 16.84 -5.12 18.50
CA HIS A 257 15.53 -5.12 17.83
C HIS A 257 15.21 -6.53 17.36
N TYR A 258 14.02 -6.99 17.73
CA TYR A 258 13.52 -8.34 17.43
C TYR A 258 12.35 -8.22 16.46
N GLN A 259 12.61 -8.46 15.18
CA GLN A 259 11.60 -8.31 14.14
C GLN A 259 11.21 -9.67 13.57
N ILE A 260 9.90 -9.92 13.48
CA ILE A 260 9.35 -11.01 12.68
C ILE A 260 8.57 -10.44 11.51
N THR A 261 8.60 -11.15 10.40
CA THR A 261 7.67 -10.94 9.29
C THR A 261 6.71 -12.13 9.25
N ALA A 262 5.47 -11.86 8.86
CA ALA A 262 4.44 -12.87 8.72
C ALA A 262 3.52 -12.54 7.56
N VAL A 263 2.98 -13.58 6.93
CA VAL A 263 2.12 -13.47 5.74
C VAL A 263 0.87 -14.33 5.89
N SER A 264 -0.18 -14.08 5.11
CA SER A 264 -1.33 -14.99 5.08
C SER A 264 -0.92 -16.41 4.68
N PRO A 265 -1.60 -17.46 5.19
CA PRO A 265 -1.31 -18.85 4.86
C PRO A 265 -1.27 -19.16 3.35
N LEU A 266 -2.05 -18.42 2.54
CA LEU A 266 -2.07 -18.53 1.09
C LEU A 266 -0.67 -18.34 0.45
N ALA A 267 0.21 -17.53 1.07
CA ALA A 267 1.57 -17.32 0.60
C ALA A 267 2.43 -18.60 0.62
N LEU A 268 2.07 -19.58 1.44
CA LEU A 268 2.77 -20.87 1.50
C LEU A 268 2.61 -21.70 0.22
N LEU A 269 1.67 -21.33 -0.65
CA LEU A 269 1.42 -21.96 -1.95
C LEU A 269 2.22 -21.30 -3.08
N ASP A 270 3.12 -20.38 -2.76
CA ASP A 270 4.02 -19.72 -3.69
C ASP A 270 5.49 -19.85 -3.27
N ALA A 271 6.41 -19.42 -4.13
CA ALA A 271 7.82 -19.36 -3.82
C ALA A 271 8.08 -18.35 -2.67
N PRO A 272 9.00 -18.63 -1.74
CA PRO A 272 9.92 -19.77 -1.69
C PRO A 272 9.37 -21.02 -0.97
N PHE A 273 8.13 -21.00 -0.48
CA PHE A 273 7.57 -22.05 0.36
C PHE A 273 7.05 -23.27 -0.41
N SER A 274 6.58 -23.04 -1.64
CA SER A 274 6.10 -24.08 -2.55
C SER A 274 6.98 -24.20 -3.78
N GLY A 275 7.17 -25.44 -4.23
CA GLY A 275 7.84 -25.73 -5.50
C GLY A 275 6.92 -25.51 -6.70
N THR A 276 7.51 -25.44 -7.88
CA THR A 276 6.75 -25.43 -9.14
C THR A 276 6.11 -26.79 -9.37
N THR A 277 4.89 -26.78 -9.94
CA THR A 277 4.13 -27.98 -10.27
C THR A 277 3.85 -28.04 -11.76
N ARG A 278 3.57 -29.26 -12.25
CA ARG A 278 3.00 -29.47 -13.58
C ARG A 278 1.56 -29.91 -13.40
N PHE A 279 0.62 -29.09 -13.85
CA PHE A 279 -0.81 -29.32 -13.76
C PHE A 279 -1.40 -29.41 -15.17
N TYR A 280 -1.93 -30.58 -15.50
CA TYR A 280 -2.57 -30.84 -16.79
C TYR A 280 -3.93 -31.50 -16.58
N HIS A 281 -4.95 -31.00 -17.28
CA HIS A 281 -6.28 -31.61 -17.28
C HIS A 281 -6.71 -31.97 -18.71
N ALA A 282 -6.90 -33.27 -18.95
CA ALA A 282 -7.21 -33.78 -20.28
C ALA A 282 -8.66 -33.50 -20.68
N GLU A 283 -9.59 -33.55 -19.73
CA GLU A 283 -11.01 -33.30 -19.95
C GLU A 283 -11.36 -31.83 -19.71
N ALA A 284 -12.54 -31.40 -20.18
CA ALA A 284 -13.05 -30.09 -19.86
C ALA A 284 -13.29 -29.98 -18.34
N ILE A 285 -12.86 -28.87 -17.73
CA ILE A 285 -12.96 -28.66 -16.28
C ILE A 285 -13.49 -27.26 -16.01
N SER A 286 -14.28 -27.12 -14.94
CA SER A 286 -14.69 -25.80 -14.44
C SER A 286 -13.48 -25.08 -13.82
N ALA A 287 -13.34 -23.79 -14.08
CA ALA A 287 -12.25 -22.98 -13.55
C ALA A 287 -12.23 -22.97 -12.01
N SER A 288 -13.40 -22.89 -11.37
CA SER A 288 -13.50 -22.96 -9.90
C SER A 288 -12.95 -24.28 -9.35
N VAL A 289 -13.32 -25.41 -9.96
CA VAL A 289 -12.83 -26.74 -9.57
C VAL A 289 -11.32 -26.88 -9.82
N ALA A 290 -10.82 -26.38 -10.95
CA ALA A 290 -9.39 -26.41 -11.25
C ALA A 290 -8.57 -25.65 -10.19
N ILE A 291 -9.07 -24.51 -9.71
CA ILE A 291 -8.41 -23.72 -8.66
C ILE A 291 -8.53 -24.41 -7.30
N GLU A 292 -9.67 -24.99 -6.97
CA GLU A 292 -9.83 -25.76 -5.72
C GLU A 292 -8.83 -26.91 -5.63
N ILE A 293 -8.52 -27.56 -6.75
CA ILE A 293 -7.49 -28.61 -6.82
C ILE A 293 -6.08 -28.04 -6.57
N LEU A 294 -5.80 -26.84 -7.09
CA LEU A 294 -4.48 -26.21 -6.98
C LEU A 294 -4.20 -25.67 -5.58
N ILE A 295 -5.16 -24.97 -4.96
CA ILE A 295 -4.92 -24.19 -3.75
C ILE A 295 -5.83 -24.52 -2.56
N GLY A 296 -6.74 -25.50 -2.72
CA GLY A 296 -7.69 -25.88 -1.69
C GLY A 296 -8.99 -25.07 -1.72
N PRO A 297 -9.79 -25.07 -0.65
CA PRO A 297 -11.12 -24.47 -0.65
C PRO A 297 -11.09 -22.96 -0.91
N ILE A 298 -11.97 -22.50 -1.79
CA ILE A 298 -12.09 -21.09 -2.18
C ILE A 298 -13.54 -20.60 -2.08
N ASP A 299 -13.71 -19.32 -1.83
CA ASP A 299 -14.97 -18.61 -2.09
C ASP A 299 -14.96 -18.05 -3.51
N TRP A 300 -15.72 -18.67 -4.42
CA TRP A 300 -15.79 -18.30 -5.82
C TRP A 300 -16.87 -17.24 -6.10
N GLN A 301 -16.45 -16.00 -6.33
CA GLN A 301 -17.34 -14.85 -6.60
C GLN A 301 -17.26 -14.36 -8.06
N LEU A 302 -16.81 -15.24 -8.95
CA LEU A 302 -16.65 -14.98 -10.38
C LEU A 302 -17.69 -15.79 -11.18
N PRO A 303 -18.00 -15.40 -12.43
CA PRO A 303 -18.68 -16.29 -13.35
C PRO A 303 -17.80 -17.53 -13.53
N ASP A 304 -18.35 -18.70 -13.20
CA ASP A 304 -17.64 -19.94 -13.46
C ASP A 304 -17.64 -20.23 -14.97
N TRP A 305 -16.51 -20.68 -15.49
CA TRP A 305 -16.32 -20.93 -16.91
C TRP A 305 -15.61 -22.26 -17.12
N THR A 306 -15.92 -22.90 -18.25
CA THR A 306 -15.33 -24.19 -18.59
C THR A 306 -14.05 -23.97 -19.37
N ILE A 307 -12.95 -24.51 -18.85
CA ILE A 307 -11.68 -24.62 -19.55
C ILE A 307 -11.78 -25.84 -20.48
N PRO A 308 -11.63 -25.66 -21.81
CA PRO A 308 -11.75 -26.78 -22.74
C PRO A 308 -10.71 -27.88 -22.50
N ALA A 309 -11.08 -29.10 -22.89
CA ALA A 309 -10.22 -30.29 -22.83
C ALA A 309 -8.83 -30.02 -23.45
N GLY A 310 -7.78 -30.40 -22.73
CA GLY A 310 -6.39 -30.27 -23.18
C GLY A 310 -5.84 -28.84 -23.25
N ARG A 311 -6.61 -27.81 -22.88
CA ARG A 311 -6.15 -26.41 -22.85
C ARG A 311 -5.53 -26.00 -21.52
N LEU A 312 -5.82 -26.71 -20.44
CA LEU A 312 -5.24 -26.43 -19.14
C LEU A 312 -3.91 -27.17 -18.98
N LEU A 313 -2.83 -26.49 -19.31
CA LEU A 313 -1.46 -26.90 -19.00
C LEU A 313 -0.75 -25.75 -18.29
N LEU A 314 -0.40 -25.99 -17.04
CA LEU A 314 0.47 -25.13 -16.25
C LEU A 314 1.75 -25.93 -16.01
N ASP A 315 2.89 -25.43 -16.47
CA ASP A 315 4.18 -26.10 -16.31
C ASP A 315 5.20 -25.12 -15.74
N GLY A 316 5.95 -25.57 -14.74
CA GLY A 316 6.97 -24.74 -14.10
C GLY A 316 6.42 -23.56 -13.28
N VAL A 317 5.16 -23.59 -12.83
CA VAL A 317 4.56 -22.53 -11.99
C VAL A 317 4.16 -23.06 -10.61
N THR A 318 4.21 -22.21 -9.59
CA THR A 318 3.74 -22.54 -8.24
C THR A 318 2.20 -22.67 -8.25
N PRO A 319 1.62 -23.41 -7.29
CA PRO A 319 0.16 -23.55 -7.21
C PRO A 319 -0.59 -22.21 -7.15
N LEU A 320 -0.10 -21.24 -6.36
CA LEU A 320 -0.71 -19.91 -6.29
C LEU A 320 -0.57 -19.14 -7.62
N ALA A 321 0.60 -19.15 -8.26
CA ALA A 321 0.79 -18.50 -9.55
C ALA A 321 -0.09 -19.11 -10.64
N GLY A 322 -0.25 -20.44 -10.62
CA GLY A 322 -1.18 -21.16 -11.48
C GLY A 322 -2.63 -20.72 -11.28
N ALA A 323 -3.10 -20.69 -10.04
CA ALA A 323 -4.45 -20.20 -9.71
C ALA A 323 -4.67 -18.75 -10.15
N ARG A 324 -3.69 -17.85 -9.90
CA ARG A 324 -3.74 -16.46 -10.36
C ARG A 324 -3.86 -16.34 -11.87
N THR A 325 -3.18 -17.20 -12.62
CA THR A 325 -3.24 -17.21 -14.09
C THR A 325 -4.64 -17.55 -14.59
N ILE A 326 -5.27 -18.58 -14.01
CA ILE A 326 -6.64 -18.99 -14.37
C ILE A 326 -7.65 -17.88 -14.04
N VAL A 327 -7.53 -17.27 -12.86
CA VAL A 327 -8.44 -16.21 -12.42
C VAL A 327 -8.26 -14.92 -13.20
N ALA A 328 -7.01 -14.55 -13.51
CA ALA A 328 -6.69 -13.37 -14.30
C ALA A 328 -7.24 -13.45 -15.74
N ALA A 329 -7.39 -14.66 -16.29
CA ALA A 329 -7.95 -14.87 -17.63
C ALA A 329 -9.37 -14.30 -17.79
N ILE A 330 -10.11 -14.12 -16.70
CA ILE A 330 -11.45 -13.50 -16.68
C ILE A 330 -11.48 -12.16 -15.91
N GLY A 331 -10.32 -11.53 -15.70
CA GLY A 331 -10.21 -10.24 -15.01
C GLY A 331 -10.44 -10.31 -13.49
N GLY A 332 -10.26 -11.49 -12.88
CA GLY A 332 -10.36 -11.67 -11.44
C GLY A 332 -9.03 -11.49 -10.70
N LEU A 333 -9.12 -11.55 -9.37
CA LEU A 333 -8.00 -11.65 -8.43
C LEU A 333 -8.26 -12.81 -7.46
N VAL A 334 -7.17 -13.45 -7.02
CA VAL A 334 -7.16 -14.40 -5.90
C VAL A 334 -6.61 -13.64 -4.70
N GLU A 335 -7.33 -13.61 -3.58
CA GLU A 335 -6.91 -12.88 -2.37
C GLU A 335 -7.18 -13.68 -1.10
N SER A 336 -6.39 -13.43 -0.06
CA SER A 336 -6.63 -13.92 1.28
C SER A 336 -7.47 -12.93 2.10
N ARG A 337 -8.53 -13.43 2.72
CA ARG A 337 -9.26 -12.69 3.75
C ARG A 337 -8.45 -12.62 5.04
N PRO A 338 -8.78 -11.68 5.96
CA PRO A 338 -8.13 -11.62 7.27
C PRO A 338 -8.07 -12.97 7.99
N ASP A 339 -9.13 -13.77 7.95
CA ASP A 339 -9.19 -15.09 8.58
C ASP A 339 -8.34 -16.18 7.91
N GLY A 340 -7.65 -15.86 6.81
CA GLY A 340 -6.83 -16.78 6.03
C GLY A 340 -7.60 -17.56 4.97
N SER A 341 -8.93 -17.43 4.89
CA SER A 341 -9.72 -18.03 3.81
C SER A 341 -9.43 -17.34 2.48
N VAL A 342 -9.62 -18.06 1.37
CA VAL A 342 -9.30 -17.57 0.03
C VAL A 342 -10.58 -17.13 -0.68
N VAL A 343 -10.54 -15.98 -1.34
CA VAL A 343 -11.63 -15.46 -2.19
C VAL A 343 -11.12 -15.21 -3.60
N CYS A 344 -11.90 -15.62 -4.59
CA CYS A 344 -11.70 -15.27 -5.99
C CYS A 344 -12.79 -14.27 -6.40
N ARG A 345 -12.41 -13.02 -6.65
CA ARG A 345 -13.36 -11.92 -6.97
C ARG A 345 -12.91 -11.14 -8.20
N ARG A 346 -13.79 -10.29 -8.74
CA ARG A 346 -13.40 -9.35 -9.82
C ARG A 346 -12.38 -8.36 -9.29
N ARG A 347 -11.39 -7.99 -10.11
CA ARG A 347 -10.48 -6.87 -9.83
C ARG A 347 -11.28 -5.58 -9.69
N HIS A 348 -12.11 -5.30 -10.69
CA HIS A 348 -13.05 -4.20 -10.69
C HIS A 348 -14.47 -4.75 -10.57
N PRO A 349 -15.13 -4.64 -9.40
CA PRO A 349 -16.46 -5.22 -9.19
C PRO A 349 -17.56 -4.50 -9.99
N VAL A 350 -17.30 -3.26 -10.39
CA VAL A 350 -18.20 -2.43 -11.18
C VAL A 350 -17.51 -2.08 -12.51
N SER A 351 -18.26 -2.08 -13.60
CA SER A 351 -17.79 -1.62 -14.90
C SER A 351 -17.70 -0.09 -14.93
N VAL A 352 -16.71 0.46 -15.63
CA VAL A 352 -16.50 1.92 -15.72
C VAL A 352 -17.76 2.71 -16.10
N PRO A 353 -18.58 2.28 -17.08
CA PRO A 353 -19.82 3.01 -17.43
C PRO A 353 -20.86 3.08 -16.30
N ASP A 354 -20.80 2.16 -15.34
CA ASP A 354 -21.78 2.04 -14.25
C ASP A 354 -21.32 2.77 -12.98
N TYR A 355 -20.13 3.38 -12.97
CA TYR A 355 -19.54 4.05 -11.80
C TYR A 355 -20.48 5.11 -11.20
N ASP A 356 -21.17 5.88 -12.03
CA ASP A 356 -22.09 6.93 -11.58
C ASP A 356 -23.32 6.39 -10.84
N THR A 357 -23.66 5.12 -11.07
CA THR A 357 -24.80 4.45 -10.44
C THR A 357 -24.40 3.45 -9.36
N ALA A 358 -23.10 3.26 -9.16
CA ALA A 358 -22.55 2.30 -8.22
C ALA A 358 -22.83 2.73 -6.77
N THR A 359 -23.23 1.78 -5.93
CA THR A 359 -23.36 2.03 -4.49
C THR A 359 -21.97 2.25 -3.89
N VAL A 360 -21.73 3.46 -3.39
CA VAL A 360 -20.48 3.80 -2.70
C VAL A 360 -20.51 3.18 -1.29
N PRO A 361 -19.60 2.23 -0.97
CA PRO A 361 -19.59 1.58 0.34
C PRO A 361 -19.11 2.53 1.44
N HIS A 362 -18.14 3.40 1.11
CA HIS A 362 -17.56 4.38 2.02
C HIS A 362 -17.29 5.68 1.29
N SER A 363 -17.72 6.79 1.87
CA SER A 363 -17.34 8.13 1.42
C SER A 363 -16.39 8.71 2.47
N LEU A 364 -15.24 9.20 2.04
CA LEU A 364 -14.29 9.90 2.90
C LEU A 364 -14.40 11.39 2.63
N PHE A 365 -14.67 12.18 3.67
CA PHE A 365 -14.69 13.64 3.60
C PHE A 365 -13.36 14.22 4.05
N ASP A 366 -13.02 15.43 3.57
CA ASP A 366 -11.77 16.11 3.95
C ASP A 366 -11.60 16.26 5.48
N SER A 367 -12.70 16.36 6.23
CA SER A 367 -12.67 16.41 7.70
C SER A 367 -12.22 15.10 8.36
N GLU A 368 -12.29 13.98 7.65
CA GLU A 368 -11.91 12.64 8.11
C GLU A 368 -10.49 12.27 7.66
N VAL A 369 -9.96 12.98 6.65
CA VAL A 369 -8.64 12.73 6.07
C VAL A 369 -7.57 13.52 6.83
N ILE A 370 -6.68 12.81 7.52
CA ILE A 370 -5.55 13.43 8.24
C ILE A 370 -4.51 14.00 7.27
N SER A 371 -4.26 13.28 6.17
CA SER A 371 -3.35 13.70 5.11
C SER A 371 -3.63 12.94 3.82
N SER A 372 -3.59 13.64 2.68
CA SER A 372 -3.69 13.03 1.34
C SER A 372 -2.52 13.46 0.47
N ARG A 373 -2.00 12.54 -0.34
CA ARG A 373 -1.02 12.85 -1.39
C ARG A 373 -1.53 12.30 -2.71
N ALA A 374 -1.68 13.18 -3.69
CA ALA A 374 -2.01 12.80 -5.06
C ALA A 374 -0.78 13.00 -5.94
N GLN A 375 -0.49 12.02 -6.80
CA GLN A 375 0.48 12.15 -7.87
C GLN A 375 -0.27 12.02 -9.19
N ILE A 376 -0.34 13.12 -9.94
CA ILE A 376 -0.94 13.15 -11.27
C ILE A 376 0.22 13.10 -12.25
N ALA A 377 0.35 11.97 -12.94
CA ALA A 377 1.35 11.78 -14.00
C ALA A 377 0.62 11.62 -15.35
N PRO A 378 1.19 12.13 -16.45
CA PRO A 378 0.69 11.80 -17.78
C PRO A 378 0.79 10.28 -17.99
N ALA A 379 -0.34 9.63 -18.25
CA ALA A 379 -0.37 8.23 -18.66
C ALA A 379 -0.58 8.17 -20.17
N ASN A 380 0.13 7.26 -20.84
CA ASN A 380 -0.16 6.94 -22.24
C ASN A 380 -1.47 6.16 -22.28
N GLY A 381 -2.56 6.85 -22.65
CA GLY A 381 -3.84 6.21 -22.94
C GLY A 381 -3.90 5.70 -24.38
N PHE A 382 -4.93 4.93 -24.69
CA PHE A 382 -5.26 4.51 -26.05
C PHE A 382 -6.68 4.97 -26.38
N ASP A 383 -6.86 5.61 -27.53
CA ASP A 383 -8.20 6.01 -28.01
C ASP A 383 -8.98 4.81 -28.58
N ARG A 384 -8.27 3.74 -28.96
CA ARG A 384 -8.86 2.50 -29.50
C ARG A 384 -7.99 1.29 -29.16
N VAL A 385 -8.62 0.23 -28.68
CA VAL A 385 -8.00 -1.09 -28.49
C VAL A 385 -8.68 -2.08 -29.42
N THR A 386 -7.92 -2.71 -30.31
CA THR A 386 -8.41 -3.78 -31.18
C THR A 386 -7.93 -5.12 -30.62
N ILE A 387 -8.86 -6.01 -30.28
CA ILE A 387 -8.56 -7.34 -29.77
C ILE A 387 -8.81 -8.34 -30.89
N ALA A 388 -7.78 -9.10 -31.27
CA ALA A 388 -7.87 -10.19 -32.25
C ALA A 388 -7.44 -11.50 -31.58
N ASN A 389 -8.17 -12.57 -31.85
CA ASN A 389 -7.86 -13.88 -31.30
C ASN A 389 -6.86 -14.58 -32.25
N GLU A 390 -5.56 -14.39 -32.02
CA GLU A 390 -4.54 -15.16 -32.73
C GLU A 390 -4.35 -16.53 -32.07
N GLU A 391 -5.31 -17.44 -32.25
CA GLU A 391 -5.09 -18.84 -31.91
C GLU A 391 -4.36 -19.57 -33.04
N SER A 392 -3.13 -19.98 -32.75
CA SER A 392 -2.41 -21.14 -33.29
C SER A 392 -2.01 -21.13 -34.78
N GLY A 393 -0.70 -21.06 -35.05
CA GLY A 393 0.04 -22.06 -35.85
C GLY A 393 -0.36 -22.37 -37.31
N GLY A 394 -1.38 -21.72 -37.86
CA GLY A 394 -1.69 -21.67 -39.28
C GLY A 394 -1.76 -20.19 -39.63
N SER A 395 -0.97 -19.76 -40.61
CA SER A 395 -0.81 -18.37 -41.03
C SER A 395 -2.11 -17.56 -40.84
N SER A 396 -2.18 -16.77 -39.78
CA SER A 396 -3.21 -15.74 -39.66
C SER A 396 -3.00 -14.86 -40.88
N ALA A 397 -4.00 -14.88 -41.75
CA ALA A 397 -3.97 -14.22 -43.02
C ALA A 397 -4.01 -12.71 -42.76
N SER A 398 -2.83 -12.14 -42.49
CA SER A 398 -2.66 -10.72 -42.27
C SER A 398 -2.75 -10.01 -43.61
N ASP A 399 -3.53 -8.93 -43.65
CA ASP A 399 -3.49 -8.06 -44.81
C ASP A 399 -2.13 -7.39 -44.88
N ARG A 400 -1.59 -7.31 -46.10
CA ARG A 400 -0.36 -6.60 -46.36
C ARG A 400 -0.63 -5.42 -47.29
N ILE A 401 -0.14 -4.25 -46.91
CA ILE A 401 -0.19 -3.03 -47.72
C ILE A 401 1.23 -2.71 -48.21
N GLU A 402 1.35 -2.36 -49.48
CA GLU A 402 2.59 -1.91 -50.12
C GLU A 402 2.31 -0.61 -50.86
N PHE A 403 3.13 0.41 -50.64
CA PHE A 403 3.11 1.64 -51.45
C PHE A 403 4.25 1.61 -52.46
N VAL A 404 3.90 1.76 -53.74
CA VAL A 404 4.84 1.81 -54.85
C VAL A 404 4.83 3.22 -55.43
N VAL A 405 5.90 3.96 -55.17
CA VAL A 405 6.08 5.34 -55.65
C VAL A 405 6.15 5.34 -57.18
N ASN A 406 5.56 6.35 -57.81
CA ASN A 406 5.70 6.60 -59.24
C ASN A 406 7.11 7.14 -59.53
N ALA A 407 7.81 6.54 -60.48
CA ALA A 407 9.19 6.92 -60.82
C ALA A 407 9.33 8.36 -61.33
N GLU A 408 8.26 8.95 -61.87
CA GLU A 408 8.26 10.32 -62.42
C GLU A 408 7.82 11.39 -61.41
N ASP A 409 7.13 11.01 -60.34
CA ASP A 409 6.61 11.93 -59.32
C ASP A 409 6.49 11.23 -57.96
N SER A 410 7.31 11.65 -56.99
CA SER A 410 7.34 11.07 -55.65
C SER A 410 6.05 11.29 -54.85
N HIS A 411 5.21 12.25 -55.25
CA HIS A 411 3.91 12.51 -54.63
C HIS A 411 2.80 11.62 -55.19
N GLN A 412 3.07 10.84 -56.23
CA GLN A 412 2.11 9.91 -56.79
C GLN A 412 2.58 8.47 -56.59
N GLY A 413 1.64 7.57 -56.38
CA GLY A 413 1.98 6.16 -56.28
C GLY A 413 0.77 5.25 -56.33
N LEU A 414 1.06 3.98 -56.20
CA LEU A 414 0.10 2.90 -56.18
C LEU A 414 0.14 2.23 -54.82
N VAL A 415 -0.98 2.25 -54.10
CA VAL A 415 -1.16 1.42 -52.91
C VAL A 415 -1.73 0.08 -53.35
N ARG A 416 -1.08 -1.01 -52.94
CA ARG A 416 -1.49 -2.38 -53.18
C ARG A 416 -1.80 -3.03 -51.85
N ALA A 417 -3.02 -3.56 -51.70
CA ALA A 417 -3.38 -4.42 -50.57
C ALA A 417 -3.52 -5.87 -51.01
N TYR A 418 -2.87 -6.77 -50.29
CA TYR A 418 -3.10 -8.21 -50.39
C TYR A 418 -3.92 -8.62 -49.18
N LEU A 419 -5.19 -8.93 -49.42
CA LEU A 419 -6.09 -9.31 -48.34
C LEU A 419 -5.82 -10.76 -47.93
N GLY A 420 -5.71 -10.96 -46.62
CA GLY A 420 -5.63 -12.30 -46.07
C GLY A 420 -6.95 -13.08 -46.19
N THR A 421 -8.07 -12.37 -46.12
CA THR A 421 -9.41 -12.92 -46.40
C THR A 421 -10.14 -12.00 -47.38
N ILE A 422 -10.76 -12.59 -48.41
CA ILE A 422 -11.53 -11.83 -49.40
C ILE A 422 -12.72 -11.17 -48.69
N ARG A 423 -12.71 -9.83 -48.68
CA ARG A 423 -13.78 -9.00 -48.12
C ARG A 423 -13.76 -7.61 -48.74
N THR A 424 -14.86 -6.88 -48.55
CA THR A 424 -14.97 -5.49 -48.98
C THR A 424 -14.21 -4.59 -47.99
N VAL A 425 -13.32 -3.75 -48.51
CA VAL A 425 -12.49 -2.84 -47.71
C VAL A 425 -12.43 -1.47 -48.37
N LEU A 426 -12.30 -0.43 -47.55
CA LEU A 426 -12.00 0.94 -47.97
C LEU A 426 -10.56 1.28 -47.56
N LEU A 427 -9.82 1.94 -48.45
CA LEU A 427 -8.51 2.49 -48.12
C LEU A 427 -8.67 3.89 -47.51
N THR A 428 -8.11 4.09 -46.32
CA THR A 428 -8.02 5.40 -45.63
C THR A 428 -6.56 5.76 -45.34
N HIS A 429 -6.32 7.00 -44.92
CA HIS A 429 -4.98 7.52 -44.64
C HIS A 429 -4.92 8.48 -43.44
N THR A 430 -3.72 8.66 -42.89
CA THR A 430 -3.43 9.65 -41.84
C THR A 430 -2.87 10.98 -42.35
N GLY A 431 -2.58 11.07 -43.66
CA GLY A 431 -2.04 12.28 -44.31
C GLY A 431 -3.05 13.41 -44.45
N HIS A 432 -2.63 14.48 -45.11
CA HIS A 432 -3.40 15.69 -45.34
C HIS A 432 -4.79 15.39 -45.96
N PRO A 433 -5.86 16.07 -45.53
CA PRO A 433 -7.24 15.83 -46.00
C PRO A 433 -7.44 15.90 -47.52
N ASP A 434 -6.58 16.64 -48.21
CA ASP A 434 -6.62 16.79 -49.67
C ASP A 434 -5.89 15.67 -50.44
N THR A 435 -5.37 14.65 -49.75
CA THR A 435 -4.80 13.45 -50.39
C THR A 435 -5.89 12.75 -51.19
N VAL A 436 -5.62 12.55 -52.48
CA VAL A 436 -6.59 11.93 -53.39
C VAL A 436 -6.33 10.42 -53.47
N ILE A 437 -7.33 9.62 -53.10
CA ILE A 437 -7.35 8.17 -53.29
C ILE A 437 -8.37 7.81 -54.36
N MET A 438 -7.95 7.07 -55.37
CA MET A 438 -8.82 6.55 -56.43
C MET A 438 -8.72 5.03 -56.50
N GLU A 439 -9.83 4.34 -56.26
CA GLU A 439 -9.91 2.89 -56.37
C GLU A 439 -9.75 2.43 -57.82
N LEU A 440 -8.86 1.45 -58.03
CA LEU A 440 -8.67 0.77 -59.32
C LEU A 440 -9.25 -0.64 -59.30
N GLY A 441 -9.54 -1.19 -58.11
CA GLY A 441 -10.11 -2.52 -57.92
C GLY A 441 -9.08 -3.66 -57.93
N PRO A 442 -9.55 -4.92 -57.97
CA PRO A 442 -8.68 -6.09 -57.96
C PRO A 442 -7.87 -6.21 -59.24
N THR A 443 -6.57 -6.43 -59.09
CA THR A 443 -5.62 -6.64 -60.18
C THR A 443 -4.91 -7.97 -59.98
N VAL A 444 -4.89 -8.80 -61.02
CA VAL A 444 -4.14 -10.06 -61.05
C VAL A 444 -2.82 -9.84 -61.78
N ARG A 445 -1.72 -10.32 -61.22
CA ARG A 445 -0.40 -10.26 -61.85
C ARG A 445 0.37 -11.56 -61.67
N THR A 446 1.33 -11.78 -62.56
CA THR A 446 2.26 -12.92 -62.50
C THR A 446 3.58 -12.47 -61.89
N GLU A 447 4.03 -13.18 -60.87
CA GLU A 447 5.32 -12.98 -60.20
C GLU A 447 6.22 -14.19 -60.44
N THR A 448 7.52 -13.93 -60.58
CA THR A 448 8.55 -14.96 -60.66
C THR A 448 9.63 -14.66 -59.63
N GLU A 449 9.94 -15.62 -58.78
CA GLU A 449 10.97 -15.50 -57.75
C GLU A 449 11.68 -16.83 -57.49
N THR A 450 12.81 -16.76 -56.78
CA THR A 450 13.51 -17.94 -56.27
C THR A 450 13.33 -17.99 -54.77
N VAL A 451 12.69 -19.07 -54.29
CA VAL A 451 12.42 -19.30 -52.86
C VAL A 451 13.31 -20.43 -52.34
N GLU A 452 13.77 -20.28 -51.11
CA GLU A 452 14.54 -21.31 -50.40
C GLU A 452 13.59 -22.17 -49.55
N PHE A 453 13.65 -23.48 -49.78
CA PHE A 453 12.96 -24.47 -48.95
C PHE A 453 13.92 -24.97 -47.88
N ILE A 454 13.48 -24.86 -46.63
CA ILE A 454 14.15 -25.38 -45.44
C ILE A 454 13.20 -26.37 -44.79
N ASP A 455 13.64 -27.62 -44.68
CA ASP A 455 12.86 -28.72 -44.12
C ASP A 455 11.47 -28.87 -44.77
N GLY A 456 11.40 -28.71 -46.10
CA GLY A 456 10.15 -28.83 -46.87
C GLY A 456 9.19 -27.64 -46.73
N ARG A 457 9.63 -26.50 -46.17
CA ARG A 457 8.82 -25.28 -46.02
C ARG A 457 9.53 -24.07 -46.62
N ALA A 458 8.76 -23.16 -47.21
CA ALA A 458 9.23 -21.87 -47.70
C ALA A 458 8.15 -20.80 -47.60
N SER A 459 8.50 -19.55 -47.91
CA SER A 459 7.56 -18.44 -48.06
C SER A 459 7.80 -17.71 -49.36
N SER A 460 6.72 -17.30 -50.02
CA SER A 460 6.72 -16.46 -51.22
C SER A 460 6.60 -14.98 -50.84
N LYS A 461 7.05 -14.08 -51.72
CA LYS A 461 6.97 -12.64 -51.50
C LYS A 461 5.53 -12.13 -51.47
N CYS A 462 4.63 -12.65 -52.30
CA CYS A 462 3.22 -12.25 -52.36
C CYS A 462 2.32 -13.47 -52.20
N PRO A 463 1.07 -13.32 -51.71
CA PRO A 463 0.16 -14.46 -51.61
C PRO A 463 -0.06 -15.13 -52.96
N VAL A 464 0.12 -16.45 -53.01
CA VAL A 464 -0.06 -17.29 -54.19
C VAL A 464 -1.55 -17.58 -54.39
N THR A 465 -2.10 -17.12 -55.51
CA THR A 465 -3.45 -17.49 -55.98
C THR A 465 -3.41 -18.79 -56.79
N THR A 466 -2.45 -18.91 -57.71
CA THR A 466 -2.27 -20.12 -58.51
C THR A 466 -0.80 -20.24 -58.93
N ILE A 467 -0.20 -21.41 -58.72
CA ILE A 467 1.14 -21.72 -59.20
C ILE A 467 1.07 -22.04 -60.70
N THR A 468 1.82 -21.28 -61.50
CA THR A 468 1.90 -21.46 -62.95
C THR A 468 3.10 -22.32 -63.34
N SER A 469 4.20 -22.22 -62.59
CA SER A 469 5.41 -23.02 -62.81
C SER A 469 6.20 -23.15 -61.51
N ALA A 470 6.74 -24.35 -61.25
CA ALA A 470 7.63 -24.63 -60.13
C ALA A 470 8.78 -25.50 -60.65
N LEU A 471 10.00 -24.99 -60.61
CA LEU A 471 11.19 -25.69 -61.10
C LEU A 471 12.26 -25.75 -60.01
N TRP A 472 12.57 -26.96 -59.53
CA TRP A 472 13.64 -27.19 -58.57
C TRP A 472 15.00 -26.97 -59.22
N GLN A 473 15.88 -26.24 -58.54
CA GLN A 473 17.23 -25.95 -59.01
C GLN A 473 18.25 -26.99 -58.52
N HIS A 474 17.97 -27.69 -57.42
CA HIS A 474 18.87 -28.65 -56.80
C HIS A 474 18.18 -30.00 -56.60
N SER A 475 17.69 -30.27 -55.39
CA SER A 475 16.95 -31.48 -55.07
C SER A 475 15.47 -31.28 -55.35
N ASP A 476 14.85 -32.24 -56.04
CA ASP A 476 13.40 -32.28 -56.21
C ASP A 476 12.75 -32.77 -54.91
N LEU A 477 12.02 -31.87 -54.23
CA LEU A 477 11.31 -32.18 -52.99
C LEU A 477 9.85 -32.56 -53.23
N GLY A 478 9.41 -32.69 -54.48
CA GLY A 478 8.05 -33.06 -54.88
C GLY A 478 7.17 -31.86 -55.24
N MET A 479 5.86 -32.09 -55.23
CA MET A 479 4.87 -31.07 -55.58
C MET A 479 4.79 -29.99 -54.51
N VAL A 480 4.70 -28.74 -54.95
CA VAL A 480 4.59 -27.57 -54.08
C VAL A 480 3.13 -27.23 -53.88
N ALA A 481 2.68 -27.29 -52.64
CA ALA A 481 1.40 -26.74 -52.21
C ALA A 481 1.62 -25.30 -51.71
N ALA A 482 0.67 -24.42 -52.01
CA ALA A 482 0.67 -23.05 -51.50
C ALA A 482 -0.61 -22.79 -50.71
N ASN A 483 -0.43 -22.15 -49.55
CA ASN A 483 -1.50 -21.54 -48.78
C ASN A 483 -1.12 -20.08 -48.53
N GLN A 484 -1.67 -19.18 -49.34
CA GLN A 484 -1.27 -17.77 -49.38
C GLN A 484 0.24 -17.62 -49.62
N GLN A 485 0.99 -17.05 -48.67
CA GLN A 485 2.44 -16.90 -48.81
C GLN A 485 3.20 -18.17 -48.44
N SER A 486 2.62 -19.03 -47.59
CA SER A 486 3.26 -20.24 -47.12
C SER A 486 3.29 -21.32 -48.20
N LEU A 487 4.48 -21.89 -48.41
CA LEU A 487 4.71 -22.97 -49.35
C LEU A 487 5.17 -24.21 -48.59
N SER A 488 4.65 -25.36 -48.98
CA SER A 488 5.01 -26.65 -48.38
C SER A 488 5.12 -27.74 -49.42
N VAL A 489 5.97 -28.72 -49.15
CA VAL A 489 6.16 -29.92 -49.96
C VAL A 489 6.13 -31.15 -49.05
N ASP A 490 5.77 -32.30 -49.60
CA ASP A 490 5.61 -33.52 -48.80
C ASP A 490 6.94 -34.10 -48.30
N ASN A 491 8.04 -33.87 -49.03
CA ASN A 491 9.36 -34.36 -48.64
C ASN A 491 10.14 -33.28 -47.88
N ALA A 492 10.42 -33.55 -46.62
CA ALA A 492 11.31 -32.74 -45.79
C ALA A 492 12.72 -32.71 -46.41
N GLY A 493 13.28 -31.52 -46.60
CA GLY A 493 14.59 -31.33 -47.21
C GLY A 493 14.92 -29.88 -47.53
N TYR A 494 16.09 -29.65 -48.11
CA TYR A 494 16.62 -28.32 -48.45
C TYR A 494 16.81 -28.21 -49.96
N SER A 495 16.28 -27.14 -50.57
CA SER A 495 16.45 -26.89 -52.01
C SER A 495 16.08 -25.45 -52.37
N LEU A 496 16.44 -25.03 -53.57
CA LEU A 496 15.98 -23.76 -54.15
C LEU A 496 14.95 -24.05 -55.24
N LEU A 497 13.86 -23.30 -55.25
CA LEU A 497 12.78 -23.42 -56.23
C LEU A 497 12.63 -22.11 -57.00
N LYS A 498 12.67 -22.16 -58.33
CA LYS A 498 12.21 -21.06 -59.17
C LYS A 498 10.70 -21.19 -59.34
N LEU A 499 9.95 -20.31 -58.68
CA LEU A 499 8.50 -20.31 -58.63
C LEU A 499 7.95 -19.19 -59.52
N THR A 500 6.94 -19.51 -60.33
CA THR A 500 6.11 -18.53 -61.05
C THR A 500 4.67 -18.74 -60.68
N TYR A 501 4.00 -17.69 -60.21
CA TYR A 501 2.64 -17.75 -59.71
C TYR A 501 1.85 -16.49 -60.01
N THR A 502 0.54 -16.58 -59.93
CA THR A 502 -0.36 -15.44 -59.95
C THR A 502 -0.68 -14.98 -58.54
N THR A 503 -0.76 -13.67 -58.35
CA THR A 503 -1.19 -13.02 -57.10
C THR A 503 -2.26 -11.98 -57.41
N THR A 504 -3.16 -11.77 -56.47
CA THR A 504 -4.26 -10.80 -56.59
C THR A 504 -4.11 -9.72 -55.53
N SER A 505 -4.14 -8.45 -55.93
CA SER A 505 -4.12 -7.30 -55.03
C SER A 505 -5.28 -6.36 -55.32
N LEU A 506 -5.79 -5.67 -54.30
CA LEU A 506 -6.64 -4.49 -54.47
C LEU A 506 -5.73 -3.28 -54.63
N ASN A 507 -5.99 -2.48 -55.67
CA ASN A 507 -5.13 -1.37 -56.03
C ASN A 507 -5.86 -0.04 -55.90
N TRP A 508 -5.14 0.96 -55.40
CA TRP A 508 -5.56 2.36 -55.39
C TRP A 508 -4.45 3.22 -55.97
N LYS A 509 -4.82 4.20 -56.79
CA LYS A 509 -3.93 5.30 -57.17
C LYS A 509 -4.02 6.37 -56.09
N VAL A 510 -2.88 6.83 -55.59
CA VAL A 510 -2.80 7.87 -54.56
C VAL A 510 -2.00 9.05 -55.08
N SER A 511 -2.44 10.26 -54.73
CA SER A 511 -1.72 11.52 -54.97
C SER A 511 -1.67 12.33 -53.68
N LEU A 512 -0.46 12.49 -53.16
CA LEU A 512 -0.13 13.28 -51.98
C LEU A 512 -0.03 14.76 -52.37
N ILE A 513 -0.50 15.65 -51.51
CA ILE A 513 -0.48 17.09 -51.77
C ILE A 513 0.80 17.76 -51.26
N THR A 514 1.45 17.14 -50.28
CA THR A 514 2.68 17.59 -49.63
C THR A 514 3.60 16.40 -49.39
N ASP A 515 4.89 16.66 -49.29
CA ASP A 515 5.88 15.66 -48.88
C ASP A 515 5.72 15.39 -47.36
N GLU A 516 5.00 14.32 -47.03
CA GLU A 516 4.71 13.93 -45.65
C GLU A 516 4.70 12.40 -45.50
N GLU A 517 4.95 11.92 -44.28
CA GLU A 517 4.81 10.50 -43.97
C GLU A 517 3.34 10.14 -43.80
N VAL A 518 2.79 9.44 -44.79
CA VAL A 518 1.39 8.98 -44.79
C VAL A 518 1.32 7.50 -44.43
N GLN A 519 0.51 7.18 -43.42
CA GLN A 519 0.12 5.81 -43.15
C GLN A 519 -1.20 5.50 -43.86
N PHE A 520 -1.21 4.42 -44.64
CA PHE A 520 -2.42 3.87 -45.26
C PHE A 520 -3.00 2.74 -44.41
N VAL A 521 -4.33 2.71 -44.28
CA VAL A 521 -5.06 1.75 -43.44
C VAL A 521 -6.24 1.20 -44.22
N LEU A 522 -6.52 -0.09 -44.05
CA LEU A 522 -7.73 -0.71 -44.58
C LEU A 522 -8.83 -0.71 -43.51
N VAL A 523 -10.04 -0.36 -43.91
CA VAL A 523 -11.24 -0.32 -43.06
C VAL A 523 -12.28 -1.24 -43.67
N ASP A 524 -12.82 -2.15 -42.87
CA ASP A 524 -13.92 -3.02 -43.30
C ASP A 524 -15.20 -2.19 -43.49
N VAL A 525 -15.96 -2.48 -44.54
CA VAL A 525 -17.20 -1.76 -44.92
C VAL A 525 -18.46 -2.56 -44.58
#